data_AF-A0A4R6AF34-F1
#
_entry.id   AF-A0A4R6AF34-F1
#
_cell.length_a   1.000
_cell.length_b   1.000
_cell.length_c   1.000
_cell.angle_alpha   90.00
_cell.angle_beta   90.00
_cell.angle_gamma   90.00
#
_symmetry.space_group_name_H-M   'P 1'
#
loop_
_entity.id
_entity.type
_entity.pdbx_description
1 polymer ?
#
loop_
_entity_poly.entity_id
_entity_poly.type
_entity_poly.pdbx_seq_one_letter_code
_entity_poly.pdbx_strand_id
1 'polypeptide(L)'
;MISNVLDRAKSESSMVVNDPKGEVFEATAGHMQRAGFRVVVIDPEDLTRSARFNPLLEAKTDIELEQVAEILIRAGGSGSQKDAFWDHGAIRLVCVLLKLLRRSSREEAGYFTL
;
A
#
# COMPACT_ATOMS: atom_id res chain seq x y z
N MET A 1 -20.91 6.40 2.93
CA MET A 1 -19.92 5.30 2.92
C MET A 1 -20.15 4.32 4.08
N ILE A 2 -20.37 4.82 5.30
CA ILE A 2 -20.68 4.03 6.51
C ILE A 2 -21.73 2.93 6.27
N SER A 3 -22.89 3.27 5.71
CA SER A 3 -23.96 2.28 5.45
C SER A 3 -23.53 1.14 4.54
N ASN A 4 -22.68 1.40 3.55
CA ASN A 4 -22.19 0.38 2.62
C ASN A 4 -21.22 -0.58 3.32
N VAL A 5 -20.35 -0.04 4.18
CA VAL A 5 -19.40 -0.83 4.98
C VAL A 5 -20.14 -1.75 5.95
N LEU A 6 -21.15 -1.22 6.65
CA LEU A 6 -21.95 -2.01 7.59
C LEU A 6 -22.81 -3.08 6.90
N ASP A 7 -23.35 -2.80 5.72
CA ASP A 7 -24.14 -3.80 4.99
C ASP A 7 -23.28 -5.02 4.58
N ARG A 8 -22.01 -4.77 4.21
CA ARG A 8 -21.04 -5.83 3.89
C ARG A 8 -20.67 -6.72 5.06
N ALA A 9 -20.90 -6.29 6.31
CA ALA A 9 -20.67 -7.12 7.50
C ALA A 9 -21.50 -8.41 7.51
N LYS A 10 -22.59 -8.46 6.73
CA LYS A 10 -23.51 -9.62 6.64
C LYS A 10 -23.00 -10.72 5.72
N SER A 11 -21.91 -10.49 4.99
CA SER A 11 -21.39 -11.41 3.97
C SER A 11 -19.88 -11.56 4.09
N GLU A 12 -19.36 -12.75 3.86
CA GLU A 12 -17.92 -12.99 3.77
C GLU A 12 -17.35 -12.25 2.56
N SER A 13 -16.67 -11.12 2.80
CA SER A 13 -16.11 -10.28 1.76
C SER A 13 -14.84 -9.58 2.23
N SER A 14 -14.00 -9.14 1.29
CA SER A 14 -12.86 -8.27 1.57
C SER A 14 -13.19 -6.85 1.09
N MET A 15 -12.78 -5.84 1.86
CA MET A 15 -13.06 -4.45 1.56
C MET A 15 -11.80 -3.62 1.68
N VAL A 16 -11.65 -2.67 0.76
CA VAL A 16 -10.68 -1.58 0.85
C VAL A 16 -11.47 -0.28 0.87
N VAL A 17 -11.28 0.53 1.91
CA VAL A 17 -12.02 1.77 2.12
C VAL A 17 -11.02 2.91 2.14
N ASN A 18 -11.19 3.87 1.23
CA ASN A 18 -10.47 5.13 1.28
C ASN A 18 -11.22 6.08 2.22
N ASP A 19 -10.65 6.34 3.39
CA ASP A 19 -11.26 7.16 4.44
C ASP A 19 -10.31 8.29 4.89
N PRO A 20 -10.17 9.37 4.10
CA PRO A 20 -9.22 10.45 4.41
C PRO A 20 -9.52 11.20 5.70
N LYS A 21 -10.75 11.09 6.23
CA LYS A 21 -11.19 11.78 7.46
C LYS A 21 -11.20 10.87 8.68
N GLY A 22 -11.08 9.55 8.50
CA GLY A 22 -11.19 8.57 9.58
C GLY A 22 -12.62 8.32 10.12
N GLU A 23 -13.62 9.05 9.64
CA GLU A 23 -15.00 8.98 10.16
C GLU A 23 -15.66 7.61 9.93
N VAL A 24 -15.28 6.93 8.85
CA VAL A 24 -15.81 5.61 8.52
C VAL A 24 -15.19 4.56 9.43
N PHE A 25 -13.88 4.63 9.65
CA PHE A 25 -13.18 3.75 10.58
C PHE A 25 -13.75 3.90 11.99
N GLU A 26 -13.84 5.13 12.51
CA GLU A 26 -14.35 5.41 13.87
C GLU A 26 -15.78 4.87 14.06
N ALA A 27 -16.66 5.07 13.08
CA ALA A 27 -18.05 4.65 13.17
C ALA A 27 -18.26 3.13 13.00
N THR A 28 -17.38 2.43 12.27
CA THR A 28 -17.67 1.05 11.82
C THR A 28 -16.70 -0.01 12.32
N ALA A 29 -15.46 0.32 12.65
CA ALA A 29 -14.40 -0.67 12.91
C ALA A 29 -14.76 -1.65 14.03
N GLY A 30 -15.30 -1.16 15.15
CA GLY A 30 -15.70 -2.02 16.26
C GLY A 30 -16.84 -2.98 15.89
N HIS A 31 -17.76 -2.57 15.03
CA HIS A 31 -18.82 -3.47 14.53
C HIS A 31 -18.24 -4.53 13.59
N MET A 32 -17.37 -4.13 12.66
CA MET A 32 -16.72 -5.05 11.72
C MET A 32 -15.87 -6.11 12.45
N GLN A 33 -15.13 -5.71 13.50
CA GLN A 33 -14.38 -6.65 14.34
C GLN A 33 -15.29 -7.67 15.03
N ARG A 34 -16.42 -7.22 15.60
CA ARG A 34 -17.41 -8.12 16.22
C ARG A 34 -18.06 -9.07 15.21
N ALA A 35 -18.19 -8.64 13.96
CA ALA A 35 -18.66 -9.47 12.85
C ALA A 35 -17.58 -10.45 12.33
N GLY A 36 -16.39 -10.50 12.94
CA GLY A 36 -15.33 -11.45 12.62
C GLY A 36 -14.30 -10.95 11.60
N PHE A 37 -14.37 -9.69 11.17
CA PHE A 37 -13.41 -9.15 10.21
C PHE A 37 -12.10 -8.76 10.89
N ARG A 38 -10.98 -9.06 10.23
CA ARG A 38 -9.69 -8.46 10.57
C ARG A 38 -9.63 -7.03 10.02
N VAL A 39 -9.83 -6.04 10.87
CA VAL A 39 -9.73 -4.63 10.50
C VAL A 39 -8.26 -4.19 10.56
N VAL A 40 -7.74 -3.73 9.43
CA VAL A 40 -6.38 -3.20 9.27
C VAL A 40 -6.48 -1.76 8.81
N VAL A 41 -5.70 -0.87 9.43
CA VAL A 41 -5.68 0.57 9.10
C VAL A 41 -4.29 0.93 8.63
N ILE A 42 -4.18 1.68 7.53
CA ILE A 42 -2.95 2.37 7.14
C ILE A 42 -3.22 3.84 7.38
N ASP A 43 -2.58 4.40 8.40
CA ASP A 43 -2.73 5.80 8.80
C ASP A 43 -1.35 6.46 8.91
N PRO A 44 -0.93 7.19 7.87
CA PRO A 44 0.34 7.89 7.87
C PRO A 44 0.45 9.00 8.94
N GLU A 45 -0.66 9.48 9.51
CA GLU A 45 -0.66 10.56 10.52
C GLU A 45 -0.43 10.02 11.94
N ASP A 46 -0.89 8.80 12.22
CA ASP A 46 -0.70 8.13 13.51
C ASP A 46 -0.14 6.71 13.35
N LEU A 47 1.18 6.62 13.49
CA LEU A 47 1.93 5.36 13.39
C LEU A 47 1.64 4.36 14.52
N THR A 48 0.99 4.78 15.61
CA THR A 48 0.67 3.88 16.73
C THR A 48 -0.51 2.97 16.39
N ARG A 49 -1.48 3.48 15.63
CA ARG A 49 -2.64 2.74 15.14
C ARG A 49 -2.48 2.23 13.71
N SER A 50 -1.55 2.80 12.94
CA SER A 50 -1.26 2.33 11.59
C SER A 50 -0.56 0.98 11.58
N ALA A 51 -1.07 0.08 10.74
CA ALA A 51 -0.33 -1.07 10.28
C ALA A 51 0.95 -0.59 9.56
N ARG A 52 2.04 -1.32 9.78
CA ARG A 52 3.28 -1.13 9.03
C ARG A 52 3.21 -1.95 7.77
N PHE A 53 3.31 -1.29 6.64
CA PHE A 53 3.31 -1.93 5.33
C PHE A 53 4.54 -1.47 4.55
N ASN A 54 5.34 -2.44 4.11
CA ASN A 54 6.48 -2.19 3.25
C ASN A 54 6.29 -2.99 1.95
N PRO A 55 5.93 -2.35 0.82
CA PRO A 55 5.66 -3.07 -0.43
C PRO A 55 6.89 -3.81 -0.98
N LEU A 56 8.11 -3.42 -0.56
CA LEU A 56 9.34 -4.09 -0.96
C LEU A 56 9.54 -5.44 -0.27
N LEU A 57 8.93 -5.64 0.90
CA LEU A 57 8.93 -6.94 1.56
C LEU A 57 7.91 -7.90 0.91
N GLU A 58 6.84 -7.36 0.32
CA GLU A 58 5.81 -8.17 -0.32
C GLU A 58 6.18 -8.60 -1.74
N ALA A 59 6.88 -7.77 -2.51
CA ALA A 59 7.33 -8.12 -3.85
C ALA A 59 8.37 -9.27 -3.84
N LYS A 60 8.01 -10.44 -4.38
CA LYS A 60 8.85 -11.65 -4.39
C LYS A 60 9.60 -11.84 -5.70
N THR A 61 9.11 -11.26 -6.78
CA THR A 61 9.66 -11.35 -8.13
C THR A 61 10.17 -10.02 -8.64
N ASP A 62 11.00 -10.04 -9.68
CA ASP A 62 11.46 -8.82 -10.37
C ASP A 62 10.30 -8.05 -11.02
N ILE A 63 9.29 -8.78 -11.51
CA ILE A 63 8.09 -8.21 -12.12
C ILE A 63 7.25 -7.47 -11.08
N GLU A 64 7.03 -8.06 -9.91
CA GLU A 64 6.32 -7.38 -8.82
C GLU A 64 7.08 -6.14 -8.33
N LEU A 65 8.41 -6.19 -8.31
CA LEU A 65 9.23 -5.03 -7.92
C LEU A 65 9.15 -3.90 -8.96
N GLU A 66 9.05 -4.24 -10.25
CA GLU A 66 8.76 -3.29 -11.32
C GLU A 66 7.37 -2.66 -11.17
N GLN A 67 6.35 -3.44 -10.81
CA GLN A 67 5.01 -2.94 -10.51
C GLN A 67 5.01 -1.97 -9.33
N VAL A 68 5.78 -2.26 -8.27
CA VAL A 68 5.95 -1.33 -7.14
C VAL A 68 6.58 -0.02 -7.62
N ALA A 69 7.63 -0.07 -8.43
CA ALA A 69 8.25 1.14 -9.00
C ALA A 69 7.24 1.95 -9.84
N GLU A 70 6.43 1.28 -10.64
CA GLU A 70 5.38 1.92 -11.44
C GLU A 70 4.32 2.61 -10.57
N ILE A 71 3.82 1.92 -9.54
CA ILE A 71 2.83 2.47 -8.61
C ILE A 71 3.38 3.73 -7.91
N LEU A 72 4.63 3.68 -7.45
CA LEU A 72 5.26 4.81 -6.75
C LEU A 72 5.36 6.06 -7.63
N ILE A 73 5.77 5.91 -8.89
CA ILE A 73 5.87 7.05 -9.82
C ILE A 73 4.49 7.57 -10.19
N ARG A 74 3.56 6.68 -10.55
CA ARG A 74 2.21 7.08 -10.98
C ARG A 74 1.38 7.70 -9.86
N ALA A 75 1.63 7.34 -8.61
CA ALA A 75 0.98 7.95 -7.46
C ALA A 75 1.31 9.44 -7.29
N GLY A 76 2.46 9.91 -7.83
CA GLY A 76 2.90 11.31 -7.77
C GLY A 76 2.31 12.24 -8.84
N GLY A 77 1.59 11.73 -9.84
CA GLY A 77 1.07 12.49 -11.00
C GLY A 77 2.07 12.59 -12.16
N SER A 78 1.69 12.80 -13.43
CA SER A 78 0.48 13.39 -14.03
C SER A 78 0.01 12.60 -15.26
N GLY A 79 -1.30 12.40 -15.43
CA GLY A 79 -1.90 11.63 -16.54
C GLY A 79 -1.82 12.29 -17.93
N SER A 80 -0.87 13.20 -18.17
CA SER A 80 -0.68 13.86 -19.46
C SER A 80 0.27 13.04 -20.35
N GLN A 81 -0.03 12.95 -21.64
CA GLN A 81 0.80 12.20 -22.59
C GLN A 81 2.22 12.77 -22.75
N LYS A 82 2.44 14.05 -22.41
CA LYS A 82 3.77 14.69 -22.42
C LYS A 82 4.67 14.19 -21.29
N ASP A 83 4.08 13.70 -20.20
CA ASP A 83 4.83 13.25 -19.03
C ASP A 83 5.24 11.78 -19.13
N ALA A 84 4.66 11.02 -20.07
CA ALA A 84 4.95 9.60 -20.24
C ALA A 84 6.45 9.30 -20.45
N PHE A 85 7.20 10.16 -21.17
CA PHE A 85 8.64 9.99 -21.31
C PHE A 85 9.37 10.07 -19.96
N TRP A 86 9.00 11.06 -19.14
CA TRP A 86 9.57 11.28 -17.82
C TRP A 86 9.15 10.21 -16.84
N ASP A 87 7.89 9.81 -16.85
CA ASP A 87 7.35 8.71 -16.05
C ASP A 87 8.08 7.41 -16.37
N HIS A 88 8.20 7.04 -17.64
CA HIS A 88 8.90 5.83 -18.02
C HIS A 88 10.39 5.88 -17.67
N GLY A 89 11.02 7.05 -17.78
CA GLY A 89 12.39 7.27 -17.32
C GLY A 89 12.54 7.05 -15.80
N ALA A 90 11.65 7.66 -15.03
CA ALA A 90 11.62 7.56 -13.58
C ALA A 90 11.31 6.13 -13.10
N ILE A 91 10.34 5.44 -13.72
CA ILE A 91 10.00 4.04 -13.42
C ILE A 91 11.21 3.14 -13.64
N ARG A 92 11.92 3.28 -14.77
CA ARG A 92 13.13 2.49 -15.04
C ARG A 92 14.21 2.76 -14.00
N LEU A 93 14.43 4.03 -13.65
CA LEU A 93 15.43 4.40 -12.66
C LEU A 93 15.10 3.82 -11.28
N VAL A 94 13.87 4.02 -10.80
CA VAL A 94 13.41 3.49 -9.51
C VAL A 94 13.48 1.96 -9.50
N CYS A 95 13.09 1.29 -10.58
CA CYS A 95 13.20 -0.17 -10.69
C CYS A 95 14.66 -0.65 -10.48
N VAL A 96 15.63 -0.01 -11.14
CA VAL A 96 17.05 -0.36 -10.96
C VAL A 96 17.48 -0.16 -9.50
N LEU A 97 17.11 0.96 -8.89
CA LEU A 97 17.44 1.26 -7.49
C LEU A 97 16.82 0.25 -6.52
N LEU A 98 15.55 -0.12 -6.71
CA LEU A 98 14.88 -1.12 -5.88
C LEU A 98 15.52 -2.51 -6.04
N LYS A 99 15.89 -2.90 -7.25
CA LYS A 99 16.58 -4.18 -7.51
C LYS A 99 17.95 -4.22 -6.85
N LEU A 100 18.70 -3.11 -6.88
CA LEU A 100 19.98 -2.98 -6.19
C LEU A 100 19.80 -3.07 -4.67
N LEU A 101 18.85 -2.31 -4.11
CA LEU A 101 18.54 -2.33 -2.68
C LEU A 101 18.22 -3.76 -2.22
N ARG A 102 17.31 -4.46 -2.92
CA ARG A 102 16.93 -5.84 -2.59
C ARG A 102 18.09 -6.84 -2.68
N ARG A 103 19.06 -6.61 -3.57
CA ARG A 103 20.27 -7.44 -3.67
C ARG A 103 21.24 -7.15 -2.52
N SER A 104 21.48 -5.87 -2.21
CA SER A 104 22.35 -5.48 -1.09
C SER A 104 21.86 -6.03 0.25
N SER A 105 20.54 -6.04 0.49
CA SER A 105 19.95 -6.62 1.70
C SER A 105 20.10 -8.15 1.81
N ARG A 106 20.39 -8.86 0.71
CA ARG A 106 20.65 -10.31 0.74
C ARG A 106 22.11 -10.63 1.04
N GLU A 107 23.03 -9.74 0.69
CA GLU A 107 24.46 -9.91 0.98
C GLU A 107 24.79 -9.58 2.44
N GLU A 108 24.03 -8.68 3.07
CA GLU A 108 24.13 -8.38 4.51
C GLU A 108 22.87 -8.82 5.27
N ALA A 109 22.88 -10.07 5.77
CA ALA A 109 21.75 -10.72 6.45
C ALA A 109 21.24 -10.04 7.75
N GLY A 110 21.75 -8.86 8.12
CA GLY A 110 21.42 -8.11 9.34
C GLY A 110 20.42 -6.95 9.18
N TYR A 111 20.04 -6.56 7.97
CA TYR A 111 19.29 -5.31 7.73
C TYR A 111 17.80 -5.50 7.37
N PHE A 112 17.09 -6.38 8.08
CA PHE A 112 15.62 -6.46 7.99
C PHE A 112 14.89 -5.44 8.91
N THR A 113 15.56 -4.38 9.34
CA THR A 113 14.98 -3.33 10.18
C THR A 113 14.84 -2.01 9.41
N LEU A 114 13.90 -1.99 8.47
CA LEU A 114 13.19 -0.76 8.06
C LEU A 114 11.69 -1.03 8.16
#